data_AF-A0A564VR27-F1
#
_entry.id   AF-A0A564VR27-F1
#
_cell.length_a   1.000
_cell.length_b   1.000
_cell.length_c   1.000
_cell.angle_alpha   90.00
_cell.angle_beta   90.00
_cell.angle_gamma   90.00
#
_symmetry.space_group_name_H-M   'P 1'
#
loop_
_entity.id
_entity.type
_entity.pdbx_description
1 polymer ?
#
loop_
_entity_poly.entity_id
_entity_poly.type
_entity_poly.pdbx_seq_one_letter_code
_entity_poly.pdbx_strand_id
1 'polypeptide(L)'
;MEAAGIRAEEIDALYDWEENAGIPETGNHLRITESYTCKNLCELAKVSDAEVLLRYGKDFYQGYPVLTHKKYGKGHVYYVAADMEAAFYEDFLGRAAEEAGVKMPLTFIPEGISVTTRENEDTEYLFIQNFGEKTETVSVPGDYEVLYGSTDENMAPLATRILKRKK
;
A
#
# COMPACT_ATOMS: atom_id res chain seq x y z
N MET A 1 14.24 -12.55 -13.72
CA MET A 1 13.56 -13.27 -12.64
C MET A 1 12.29 -13.89 -13.22
N GLU A 2 12.19 -15.22 -13.30
CA GLU A 2 11.09 -15.89 -14.02
C GLU A 2 9.70 -15.56 -13.43
N ALA A 3 9.59 -15.54 -12.09
CA ALA A 3 8.33 -15.28 -11.40
C ALA A 3 7.80 -13.85 -11.64
N ALA A 4 8.69 -12.86 -11.74
CA ALA A 4 8.32 -11.46 -11.98
C ALA A 4 8.12 -11.13 -13.47
N GLY A 5 8.54 -12.00 -14.39
CA GLY A 5 8.40 -11.76 -15.83
C GLY A 5 9.24 -10.60 -16.36
N ILE A 6 10.30 -10.23 -15.65
CA ILE A 6 11.22 -9.15 -16.00
C ILE A 6 12.69 -9.57 -15.89
N ARG A 7 13.57 -8.84 -16.57
CA ARG A 7 15.02 -8.89 -16.41
C ARG A 7 15.55 -7.48 -16.14
N ALA A 8 16.04 -7.26 -14.93
CA ALA A 8 16.82 -6.09 -14.57
C ALA A 8 18.12 -6.05 -15.38
N GLU A 9 18.50 -4.87 -15.86
CA GLU A 9 19.71 -4.67 -16.66
C GLU A 9 20.67 -3.67 -16.00
N GLU A 10 20.14 -2.59 -15.45
CA GLU A 10 20.92 -1.48 -14.91
C GLU A 10 20.13 -0.78 -13.81
N ILE A 11 20.84 -0.10 -12.90
CA ILE A 11 20.25 0.79 -11.91
C ILE A 11 20.89 2.16 -12.05
N ASP A 12 20.05 3.17 -12.25
CA ASP A 12 20.40 4.57 -12.30
C ASP A 12 20.21 5.19 -10.91
N ALA A 13 21.23 5.89 -10.43
CA ALA A 13 21.23 6.54 -9.13
C ALA A 13 21.11 8.04 -9.33
N LEU A 14 19.96 8.59 -8.93
CA LEU A 14 19.61 9.98 -9.12
C LEU A 14 20.27 10.85 -8.04
N TYR A 15 20.70 12.05 -8.43
CA TYR A 15 21.08 13.09 -7.47
C TYR A 15 19.85 13.59 -6.68
N ASP A 16 20.08 14.23 -5.53
CA ASP A 16 19.01 14.73 -4.64
C ASP A 16 18.00 15.69 -5.33
N TRP A 17 18.42 16.38 -6.39
CA TRP A 17 17.59 17.32 -7.15
C TRP A 17 16.96 16.71 -8.40
N GLU A 18 17.25 15.44 -8.69
CA GLU A 18 16.75 14.72 -9.86
C GLU A 18 15.54 13.88 -9.48
N GLU A 19 14.56 13.90 -10.37
CA GLU A 19 13.30 13.19 -10.20
C GLU A 19 12.81 12.68 -11.54
N ASN A 20 12.22 11.48 -11.54
CA ASN A 20 11.46 10.94 -12.65
C ASN A 20 9.99 10.79 -12.24
N ALA A 21 9.16 10.25 -13.14
CA ALA A 21 7.76 9.98 -12.84
C ALA A 21 7.33 8.62 -13.38
N GLY A 22 6.55 7.87 -12.60
CA GLY A 22 5.80 6.71 -13.05
C GLY A 22 4.45 7.13 -13.61
N ILE A 23 4.27 6.96 -14.91
CA ILE A 23 3.06 7.30 -15.67
C ILE A 23 2.24 6.02 -15.86
N PRO A 24 0.95 5.99 -15.52
CA PRO A 24 0.12 4.79 -15.58
C PRO A 24 -0.20 4.41 -17.03
N GLU A 25 -0.23 3.10 -17.29
CA GLU A 25 -0.72 2.52 -18.53
C GLU A 25 -2.24 2.51 -18.57
N THR A 26 -2.80 2.90 -19.72
CA THR A 26 -4.27 2.97 -19.87
C THR A 26 -4.88 1.57 -19.81
N GLY A 27 -5.84 1.37 -18.92
CA GLY A 27 -6.55 0.10 -18.77
C GLY A 27 -5.80 -0.97 -17.97
N ASN A 28 -4.76 -0.59 -17.22
CA ASN A 28 -4.10 -1.49 -16.27
C ASN A 28 -5.12 -2.11 -15.28
N HIS A 29 -4.93 -3.38 -14.90
CA HIS A 29 -5.95 -4.11 -14.13
C HIS A 29 -6.21 -3.53 -12.73
N LEU A 30 -5.21 -2.90 -12.11
CA LEU A 30 -5.36 -2.22 -10.82
C LEU A 30 -6.12 -0.88 -10.93
N ARG A 31 -6.39 -0.38 -12.14
CA ARG A 31 -7.07 0.90 -12.41
C ARG A 31 -6.36 2.10 -11.77
N ILE A 32 -5.04 2.07 -11.75
CA ILE A 32 -4.21 3.21 -11.33
C ILE A 32 -4.29 4.27 -12.43
N THR A 33 -4.59 5.53 -12.07
CA THR A 33 -4.78 6.64 -13.02
C THR A 33 -3.86 7.83 -12.76
N GLU A 34 -3.31 7.93 -11.56
CA GLU A 34 -2.43 9.03 -11.19
C GLU A 34 -0.98 8.74 -11.60
N SER A 35 -0.22 9.81 -11.81
CA SER A 35 1.23 9.73 -11.99
C SER A 35 1.93 9.99 -10.67
N TYR A 36 3.06 9.35 -10.46
CA TYR A 36 3.79 9.41 -9.19
C TYR A 36 5.25 9.77 -9.38
N THR A 37 5.85 10.42 -8.40
CA THR A 37 7.27 10.80 -8.42
C THR A 37 8.18 9.60 -8.09
N CYS A 38 9.27 9.47 -8.84
CA CYS A 38 10.39 8.56 -8.56
C CYS A 38 11.62 9.38 -8.16
N LYS A 39 12.36 8.94 -7.14
CA LYS A 39 13.64 9.56 -6.69
C LYS A 39 14.68 8.51 -6.40
N ASN A 40 15.91 8.93 -6.08
CA ASN A 40 17.02 8.12 -5.56
C ASN A 40 17.51 7.00 -6.51
N LEU A 41 16.68 6.02 -6.83
CA LEU A 41 17.03 4.84 -7.62
C LEU A 41 15.95 4.54 -8.68
N CYS A 42 16.38 4.39 -9.92
CA CYS A 42 15.56 3.96 -11.06
C CYS A 42 16.21 2.74 -11.73
N GLU A 43 15.57 1.58 -11.65
CA GLU A 43 16.03 0.35 -12.26
C GLU A 43 15.47 0.19 -13.68
N LEU A 44 16.36 -0.05 -14.63
CA LEU A 44 16.01 -0.31 -16.02
C LEU A 44 15.80 -1.80 -16.20
N ALA A 45 14.56 -2.18 -16.49
CA ALA A 45 14.18 -3.57 -16.70
C ALA A 45 13.54 -3.81 -18.07
N LYS A 46 13.80 -4.98 -18.64
CA LYS A 46 13.07 -5.50 -19.81
C LYS A 46 11.97 -6.44 -19.37
N VAL A 47 10.78 -6.24 -19.94
CA VAL A 47 9.62 -7.10 -19.74
C VAL A 47 9.71 -8.31 -20.67
N SER A 48 9.50 -9.50 -20.10
CA SER A 48 9.38 -10.75 -20.85
C SER A 48 7.90 -11.09 -21.08
N ASP A 49 7.13 -11.24 -19.99
CA ASP A 49 5.73 -11.67 -20.02
C ASP A 49 4.89 -11.08 -18.87
N ALA A 50 5.39 -10.03 -18.20
CA ALA A 50 4.63 -9.26 -17.22
C ALA A 50 3.75 -8.20 -17.90
N GLU A 51 2.62 -7.87 -17.28
CA GLU A 51 1.87 -6.64 -17.55
C GLU A 51 2.64 -5.45 -17.00
N VAL A 52 2.68 -4.35 -17.75
CA VAL A 52 3.22 -3.07 -17.28
C VAL A 52 2.06 -2.21 -16.79
N LEU A 53 2.14 -1.76 -15.54
CA LEU A 53 1.13 -0.91 -14.92
C LEU A 53 1.54 0.56 -14.98
N LEU A 54 2.81 0.86 -14.75
CA LEU A 54 3.39 2.21 -14.88
C LEU A 54 4.67 2.17 -15.72
N ARG A 55 4.97 3.27 -16.41
CA ARG A 55 6.21 3.50 -17.16
C ARG A 55 6.91 4.79 -16.76
N TYR A 56 8.22 4.86 -16.93
CA TYR A 56 8.96 6.11 -16.73
C TYR A 56 8.50 7.19 -17.72
N GLY A 57 8.28 8.40 -17.22
CA GLY A 57 7.80 9.53 -18.01
C GLY A 57 8.90 10.37 -18.65
N LYS A 58 10.14 10.24 -18.20
CA LYS A 58 11.27 11.08 -18.61
C LYS A 58 12.58 10.28 -18.71
N ASP A 59 13.62 10.98 -19.16
CA ASP A 59 15.00 10.51 -19.31
C ASP A 59 15.23 9.52 -20.46
N PHE A 60 16.48 9.05 -20.64
CA PHE A 60 16.89 8.15 -21.72
C PHE A 60 16.16 6.79 -21.70
N TYR A 61 15.56 6.45 -20.56
CA TYR A 61 14.72 5.26 -20.33
C TYR A 61 13.23 5.60 -20.25
N GLN A 62 12.78 6.75 -20.77
CA GLN A 62 11.37 7.05 -20.93
C GLN A 62 10.63 5.88 -21.63
N GLY A 63 9.51 5.46 -21.04
CA GLY A 63 8.73 4.32 -21.51
C GLY A 63 9.16 2.95 -20.96
N TYR A 64 10.26 2.87 -20.21
CA TYR A 64 10.64 1.63 -19.52
C TYR A 64 9.67 1.34 -18.36
N PRO A 65 9.49 0.08 -17.96
CA PRO A 65 8.55 -0.30 -16.90
C PRO A 65 8.98 0.22 -15.53
N VAL A 66 8.03 0.73 -14.74
CA VAL A 66 8.21 1.15 -13.33
C VAL A 66 7.52 0.16 -12.41
N LEU A 67 6.22 -0.09 -12.62
CA LEU A 67 5.46 -1.09 -11.88
C LEU A 67 5.01 -2.16 -12.86
N THR A 68 5.33 -3.42 -12.56
CA THR A 68 4.88 -4.56 -13.36
C THR A 68 4.15 -5.58 -12.51
N HIS A 69 3.34 -6.39 -13.18
CA HIS A 69 2.57 -7.48 -12.57
C HIS A 69 2.66 -8.73 -13.42
N LYS A 70 2.76 -9.89 -12.77
CA LYS A 70 2.62 -11.18 -13.41
C LYS A 70 1.82 -12.14 -12.55
N LYS A 71 0.83 -12.80 -13.15
CA LYS A 71 0.25 -14.02 -12.58
C LYS A 71 1.28 -15.14 -12.69
N TYR A 72 1.66 -15.72 -11.56
CA TYR A 72 2.63 -16.82 -11.51
C TYR A 72 2.08 -17.96 -10.64
N GLY A 73 1.80 -19.11 -11.27
CA GLY A 73 1.08 -20.20 -10.63
C GLY A 73 -0.33 -19.77 -10.21
N LYS A 74 -0.61 -19.82 -8.90
CA LYS A 74 -1.89 -19.39 -8.30
C LYS A 74 -1.82 -17.99 -7.67
N GLY A 75 -0.68 -17.32 -7.78
CA GLY A 75 -0.40 -16.05 -7.10
C GLY A 75 -0.12 -14.91 -8.06
N HIS A 76 0.17 -13.77 -7.45
CA HIS A 76 0.46 -12.50 -8.11
C HIS A 76 1.87 -12.07 -7.70
N VAL A 77 2.65 -11.59 -8.68
CA VAL A 77 3.99 -11.04 -8.45
C VAL A 77 3.98 -9.62 -8.98
N TYR A 78 4.25 -8.68 -8.10
CA TYR A 78 4.44 -7.28 -8.44
C TYR A 78 5.91 -6.91 -8.30
N TYR A 79 6.40 -6.05 -9.20
CA TYR A 79 7.77 -5.55 -9.16
C TYR A 79 7.77 -4.04 -9.34
N VAL A 80 8.37 -3.33 -8.37
CA VAL A 80 8.55 -1.88 -8.39
C VAL A 80 10.02 -1.61 -8.70
N ALA A 81 10.28 -0.99 -9.84
CA ALA A 81 11.61 -0.73 -10.38
C ALA A 81 12.14 0.66 -9.99
N ALA A 82 11.54 1.35 -9.03
CA ALA A 82 12.00 2.67 -8.59
C ALA A 82 11.73 2.89 -7.10
N ASP A 83 12.47 3.81 -6.49
CA ASP A 83 12.08 4.38 -5.21
C ASP A 83 11.00 5.46 -5.43
N MET A 84 9.77 5.09 -5.09
CA MET A 84 8.56 5.86 -5.35
C MET A 84 8.14 6.68 -4.13
N GLU A 85 7.37 7.74 -4.34
CA GLU A 85 6.80 8.51 -3.22
C GLU A 85 5.74 7.74 -2.41
N ALA A 86 5.45 8.20 -1.18
CA ALA A 86 4.51 7.53 -0.27
C ALA A 86 3.11 7.32 -0.86
N ALA A 87 2.57 8.32 -1.58
CA ALA A 87 1.25 8.25 -2.20
C ALA A 87 1.13 7.11 -3.24
N PHE A 88 2.24 6.76 -3.91
CA PHE A 88 2.28 5.59 -4.79
C PHE A 88 2.06 4.30 -3.99
N TYR A 89 2.79 4.13 -2.88
CA TYR A 89 2.69 2.91 -2.09
C TYR A 89 1.31 2.76 -1.43
N GLU A 90 0.71 3.85 -0.98
CA GLU A 90 -0.66 3.83 -0.45
C GLU A 90 -1.68 3.37 -1.50
N ASP A 91 -1.64 3.93 -2.70
CA ASP A 91 -2.57 3.55 -3.78
C ASP A 91 -2.30 2.12 -4.30
N PHE A 92 -1.05 1.81 -4.62
CA PHE A 92 -0.66 0.51 -5.16
C PHE A 92 -0.91 -0.62 -4.15
N LEU A 93 -0.41 -0.50 -2.92
CA LEU A 93 -0.56 -1.57 -1.92
C LEU A 93 -2.01 -1.72 -1.48
N GLY A 94 -2.78 -0.63 -1.42
CA GLY A 94 -4.22 -0.71 -1.15
C GLY A 94 -4.95 -1.58 -2.18
N ARG A 95 -4.69 -1.34 -3.48
CA ARG A 95 -5.30 -2.11 -4.58
C ARG A 95 -4.80 -3.55 -4.63
N ALA A 96 -3.49 -3.78 -4.44
CA ALA A 96 -2.92 -5.11 -4.39
C ALA A 96 -3.44 -5.93 -3.21
N ALA A 97 -3.65 -5.30 -2.05
CA ALA A 97 -4.27 -5.92 -0.88
C ALA A 97 -5.73 -6.30 -1.15
N GLU A 98 -6.50 -5.43 -1.80
CA GLU A 98 -7.87 -5.74 -2.24
C GLU A 98 -7.91 -6.92 -3.20
N GLU A 99 -7.04 -6.95 -4.23
CA GLU A 99 -6.95 -8.06 -5.18
C GLU A 99 -6.59 -9.38 -4.49
N ALA A 100 -5.68 -9.34 -3.52
CA ALA A 100 -5.30 -10.50 -2.71
C ALA A 100 -6.36 -10.93 -1.68
N GLY A 101 -7.47 -10.18 -1.55
CA GLY A 101 -8.53 -10.46 -0.59
C GLY A 101 -8.13 -10.23 0.87
N VAL A 102 -7.14 -9.36 1.12
CA VAL A 102 -6.72 -8.99 2.46
C VAL A 102 -7.85 -8.21 3.13
N LYS A 103 -8.29 -8.68 4.29
CA LYS A 103 -9.36 -8.05 5.04
C LYS A 103 -8.81 -6.97 5.94
N MET A 104 -9.33 -5.77 5.80
CA MET A 104 -9.06 -4.67 6.71
C MET A 104 -9.90 -4.82 8.00
N PRO A 105 -9.36 -4.45 9.17
CA PRO A 105 -10.10 -4.53 10.42
C PRO A 105 -11.25 -3.51 10.50
N LEU A 106 -11.11 -2.38 9.80
CA LEU A 106 -12.13 -1.34 9.65
C LEU A 106 -12.20 -0.89 8.19
N THR A 107 -13.35 -0.34 7.78
CA THR A 107 -13.57 0.17 6.42
C THR A 107 -12.76 1.44 6.12
N PHE A 108 -12.45 2.22 7.16
CA PHE A 108 -11.66 3.44 7.06
C PHE A 108 -10.81 3.58 8.32
N ILE A 109 -9.55 3.96 8.14
CA ILE A 109 -8.60 4.23 9.21
C ILE A 109 -7.99 5.60 8.92
N PRO A 110 -8.21 6.62 9.76
CA PRO A 110 -7.61 7.94 9.58
C PRO A 110 -6.08 7.88 9.65
N GLU A 111 -5.41 8.85 9.01
CA GLU A 111 -3.96 9.01 9.12
C GLU A 111 -3.54 9.14 10.60
N GLY A 112 -2.44 8.49 10.98
CA GLY A 112 -1.95 8.46 12.35
C GLY A 112 -2.69 7.48 13.27
N ILE A 113 -3.81 6.89 12.84
CA ILE A 113 -4.47 5.79 13.56
C ILE A 113 -3.88 4.45 13.13
N SER A 114 -3.48 3.63 14.11
CA SER A 114 -3.15 2.23 13.91
C SER A 114 -4.26 1.35 14.46
N VAL A 115 -4.71 0.39 13.65
CA VAL A 115 -5.70 -0.61 14.05
C VAL A 115 -5.11 -2.00 13.85
N THR A 116 -5.05 -2.79 14.91
CA THR A 116 -4.57 -4.18 14.84
C THR A 116 -5.54 -5.11 15.52
N THR A 117 -5.59 -6.37 15.06
CA THR A 117 -6.45 -7.40 15.62
C THR A 117 -5.63 -8.53 16.23
N ARG A 118 -6.14 -9.10 17.33
CA ARG A 118 -5.70 -10.38 17.86
C ARG A 118 -6.92 -11.23 18.13
N GLU A 119 -6.81 -12.53 17.94
CA GLU A 119 -7.93 -13.44 18.11
C GLU A 119 -7.54 -14.75 18.78
N ASN A 120 -8.51 -15.34 19.47
CA ASN A 120 -8.47 -16.73 19.95
C ASN A 120 -9.67 -17.50 19.35
N GLU A 121 -10.06 -18.63 19.95
CA GLU A 121 -11.16 -19.46 19.45
C GLU A 121 -12.53 -18.77 19.47
N ASP A 122 -12.81 -17.95 20.48
CA ASP A 122 -14.15 -17.41 20.74
C ASP A 122 -14.24 -15.88 20.72
N THR A 123 -13.11 -15.19 20.66
CA THR A 123 -12.99 -13.75 20.91
C THR A 123 -12.03 -13.10 19.92
N GLU A 124 -12.42 -11.94 19.43
CA GLU A 124 -11.59 -11.00 18.69
C GLU A 124 -11.32 -9.76 19.56
N TYR A 125 -10.08 -9.27 19.52
CA TYR A 125 -9.60 -8.07 20.19
C TYR A 125 -9.14 -7.07 19.15
N LEU A 126 -9.64 -5.85 19.23
CA LEU A 126 -9.28 -4.73 18.36
C LEU A 126 -8.49 -3.70 19.18
N PHE A 127 -7.27 -3.40 18.74
CA PHE A 127 -6.41 -2.38 19.34
C PHE A 127 -6.39 -1.18 18.41
N ILE A 128 -6.88 -0.05 18.90
CA ILE A 128 -6.93 1.22 18.15
C ILE A 128 -6.04 2.21 18.89
N GLN A 129 -5.06 2.76 18.20
CA GLN A 129 -4.05 3.64 18.79
C GLN A 129 -3.88 4.88 17.93
N ASN A 130 -3.97 6.05 18.54
CA ASN A 130 -3.70 7.31 17.85
C ASN A 130 -2.25 7.73 18.06
N PHE A 131 -1.42 7.57 17.03
CA PHE A 131 -0.04 8.07 16.99
C PHE A 131 0.09 9.43 16.31
N GLY A 132 -1.03 9.99 15.82
CA GLY A 132 -1.08 11.33 15.26
C GLY A 132 -1.11 12.43 16.33
N GLU A 133 -0.99 13.67 15.87
CA GLU A 133 -0.99 14.87 16.71
C GLU A 133 -2.38 15.49 16.91
N LYS A 134 -3.40 14.94 16.24
CA LYS A 134 -4.78 15.45 16.24
C LYS A 134 -5.72 14.44 16.87
N THR A 135 -6.84 14.96 17.38
CA THR A 135 -7.96 14.11 17.75
C THR A 135 -8.65 13.61 16.48
N GLU A 136 -8.79 12.29 16.37
CA GLU A 136 -9.44 11.64 15.23
C GLU A 136 -10.64 10.80 15.70
N THR A 137 -11.68 10.75 14.89
CA THR A 137 -12.86 9.92 15.18
C THR A 137 -12.70 8.56 14.52
N VAL A 138 -12.76 7.49 15.32
CA VAL A 138 -12.67 6.11 14.85
C VAL A 138 -13.92 5.33 15.25
N SER A 139 -14.83 5.19 14.30
CA SER A 139 -16.06 4.41 14.45
C SER A 139 -15.80 2.93 14.22
N VAL A 140 -16.35 2.10 15.10
CA VAL A 140 -16.16 0.65 15.07
C VAL A 140 -17.52 -0.02 14.89
N PRO A 141 -17.76 -0.76 13.78
CA PRO A 141 -19.04 -1.39 13.55
C PRO A 141 -19.24 -2.63 14.41
N GLY A 142 -20.44 -2.76 14.97
CA GLY A 142 -20.88 -3.94 15.73
C GLY A 142 -20.70 -3.81 17.25
N ASP A 143 -21.15 -4.85 17.96
CA ASP A 143 -21.22 -4.83 19.42
C ASP A 143 -19.89 -5.23 20.05
N TYR A 144 -18.99 -4.26 20.19
CA TYR A 144 -17.75 -4.40 20.92
C TYR A 144 -17.89 -3.94 22.37
N GLU A 145 -17.36 -4.72 23.31
CA GLU A 145 -17.15 -4.30 24.70
C GLU A 145 -15.79 -3.60 24.83
N VAL A 146 -15.76 -2.42 25.45
CA VAL A 146 -14.51 -1.71 25.74
C VAL A 146 -13.79 -2.40 26.90
N LEU A 147 -12.56 -2.85 26.66
CA LEU A 147 -11.68 -3.41 27.68
C LEU A 147 -10.75 -2.36 28.30
N TYR A 148 -10.31 -1.39 27.51
CA TYR A 148 -9.41 -0.34 27.94
C TYR A 148 -9.63 0.95 27.15
N GLY A 149 -9.43 2.08 27.82
CA GLY A 149 -9.58 3.41 27.22
C GLY A 149 -11.01 3.95 27.32
N SER A 150 -11.38 4.79 26.36
CA SER A 150 -12.68 5.46 26.33
C SER A 150 -13.70 4.72 25.47
N THR A 151 -14.98 4.83 25.83
CA THR A 151 -16.12 4.49 24.97
C THR A 151 -16.32 5.51 23.86
N ASP A 152 -15.77 6.73 24.00
CA ASP A 152 -15.81 7.77 22.97
C ASP A 152 -15.05 7.31 21.71
N GLU A 153 -15.63 7.59 20.55
CA GLU A 153 -15.01 7.34 19.26
C GLU A 153 -13.93 8.38 18.92
N ASN A 154 -13.98 9.55 19.57
CA ASN A 154 -12.98 10.59 19.45
C ASN A 154 -11.74 10.21 20.26
N MET A 155 -10.65 9.96 19.57
CA MET A 155 -9.38 9.55 20.14
C MET A 155 -8.41 10.72 20.12
N ALA A 156 -8.12 11.28 21.29
CA ALA A 156 -7.06 12.27 21.46
C ALA A 156 -5.67 11.70 21.05
N PRO A 157 -4.67 12.56 20.80
CA PRO A 157 -3.30 12.12 20.56
C PRO A 157 -2.79 11.17 21.64
N LEU A 158 -2.10 10.11 21.24
CA LEU A 158 -1.55 9.05 22.10
C LEU A 158 -2.60 8.21 22.86
N ALA A 159 -3.90 8.40 22.58
CA ALA A 159 -4.94 7.58 23.17
C ALA A 159 -4.93 6.16 22.59
N THR A 160 -5.24 5.17 23.43
CA THR A 160 -5.43 3.77 23.04
C THR A 160 -6.81 3.30 23.50
N ARG A 161 -7.53 2.65 22.59
CA ARG A 161 -8.79 1.92 22.87
C ARG A 161 -8.55 0.45 22.57
N ILE A 162 -8.92 -0.42 23.51
CA ILE A 162 -8.91 -1.87 23.30
C ILE A 162 -10.34 -2.35 23.43
N LEU A 163 -10.83 -2.99 22.37
CA LEU A 163 -12.18 -3.48 22.26
C LEU A 163 -12.17 -5.01 22.14
N LYS A 164 -13.19 -5.69 22.64
CA LYS A 164 -13.38 -7.13 22.42
C LYS A 164 -14.78 -7.43 21.89
N ARG A 165 -14.90 -8.49 21.10
CA ARG A 165 -16.18 -9.01 20.63
C ARG A 165 -16.11 -10.54 20.55
N LYS A 166 -17.22 -11.21 20.85
CA LYS A 166 -17.34 -12.66 20.61
C LYS A 166 -17.51 -12.93 19.12
N LYS A 167 -16.82 -13.95 18.62
CA LYS A 167 -16.92 -14.39 17.23
C LYS A 167 -18.27 -15.04 16.92
#